data_AF-A0A838U4W5-F1
#
_entry.id   AF-A0A838U4W5-F1
#
_cell.length_a   1.000
_cell.length_b   1.000
_cell.length_c   1.000
_cell.angle_alpha   90.00
_cell.angle_beta   90.00
_cell.angle_gamma   90.00
#
_symmetry.space_group_name_H-M   'P 1'
#
loop_
_entity.id
_entity.type
_entity.pdbx_description
1 polymer ?
#
loop_
_entity_poly.entity_id
_entity_poly.type
_entity_poly.pdbx_seq_one_letter_code
_entity_poly.pdbx_strand_id
1 'polypeptide(L)'
;MAKLAFPKSDLFRDIFSQSEDHNPIRGELYSVERLEQFAAILAHEHQTVDYPKRFQKLRPRLEDNRAVLVAAYYSLTNAIRDDRSVSQAAEWLVDNFHIVEEQLREIREDLPSGYYRELPKLANTVMAGYPRIYALSIEFIAHTDSRLDTETLTRFIRAYQRTAPLKIGELWAVAITLR
;
A
#
# COMPACT_ATOMS: atom_id res chain seq x y z
N MET A 1 -21.55 14.82 -23.03
CA MET A 1 -20.44 14.65 -22.06
C MET A 1 -20.98 13.95 -20.84
N ALA A 2 -20.74 12.64 -20.70
CA ALA A 2 -21.22 11.88 -19.54
C ALA A 2 -20.40 12.27 -18.31
N LYS A 3 -21.07 12.82 -17.28
CA LYS A 3 -20.48 12.93 -15.94
C LYS A 3 -20.28 11.51 -15.43
N LEU A 4 -19.04 11.02 -15.42
CA LEU A 4 -18.70 9.90 -14.56
C LEU A 4 -18.94 10.35 -13.13
N ALA A 5 -20.02 9.86 -12.52
CA ALA A 5 -20.26 9.99 -11.10
C ALA A 5 -19.36 8.98 -10.40
N PHE A 6 -18.25 9.45 -9.85
CA PHE A 6 -17.43 8.66 -8.95
C PHE A 6 -18.13 8.66 -7.60
N PRO A 7 -18.52 7.49 -7.06
CA PRO A 7 -19.08 7.43 -5.72
C PRO A 7 -18.06 8.07 -4.76
N LYS A 8 -18.54 8.96 -3.87
CA LYS A 8 -17.75 9.40 -2.70
C LYS A 8 -17.23 8.11 -2.07
N SER A 9 -15.91 7.98 -1.96
CA SER A 9 -15.22 6.71 -1.83
C SER A 9 -15.52 5.98 -0.51
N ASP A 10 -16.69 5.34 -0.43
CA ASP A 10 -17.01 4.27 0.52
C ASP A 10 -16.02 3.09 0.39
N LEU A 11 -15.34 3.01 -0.76
CA LEU A 11 -14.24 2.11 -1.07
C LEU A 11 -13.15 2.10 0.01
N PHE A 12 -12.79 3.25 0.58
CA PHE A 12 -11.77 3.26 1.61
C PHE A 12 -12.25 2.66 2.93
N ARG A 13 -13.55 2.76 3.25
CA ARG A 13 -14.12 2.08 4.43
C ARG A 13 -14.01 0.57 4.24
N ASP A 14 -14.29 0.08 3.03
CA ASP A 14 -14.23 -1.34 2.72
C ASP A 14 -12.78 -1.84 2.66
N ILE A 15 -11.84 -1.12 2.05
CA ILE A 15 -10.40 -1.52 2.02
C ILE A 15 -9.80 -1.50 3.44
N PHE A 16 -10.15 -0.52 4.29
CA PHE A 16 -9.63 -0.48 5.65
C PHE A 16 -10.35 -1.43 6.61
N SER A 17 -11.66 -1.69 6.45
CA SER A 17 -12.32 -2.77 7.20
C SER A 17 -11.75 -4.13 6.76
N GLN A 18 -11.41 -4.29 5.48
CA GLN A 18 -10.68 -5.44 4.94
C GLN A 18 -9.22 -5.50 5.37
N SER A 19 -8.66 -4.46 5.98
CA SER A 19 -7.31 -4.51 6.57
C SER A 19 -7.34 -5.01 8.03
N GLU A 20 -8.51 -4.94 8.67
CA GLU A 20 -8.83 -5.61 9.94
C GLU A 20 -9.41 -7.03 9.71
N ASP A 21 -10.10 -7.25 8.59
CA ASP A 21 -10.48 -8.58 8.09
C ASP A 21 -9.36 -9.23 7.27
N HIS A 22 -9.32 -10.55 7.16
CA HIS A 22 -8.26 -11.28 6.43
C HIS A 22 -8.37 -11.21 4.89
N ASN A 23 -8.99 -10.16 4.35
CA ASN A 23 -9.27 -10.06 2.91
C ASN A 23 -8.13 -9.35 2.15
N PRO A 24 -7.81 -9.80 0.93
CA PRO A 24 -6.81 -9.16 0.11
C PRO A 24 -7.26 -7.75 -0.31
N ILE A 25 -6.32 -6.80 -0.36
CA ILE A 25 -6.57 -5.45 -0.88
C ILE A 25 -6.95 -5.55 -2.36
N ARG A 26 -8.24 -5.35 -2.65
CA ARG A 26 -8.82 -5.49 -3.98
C ARG A 26 -9.93 -4.46 -4.19
N GLY A 27 -9.96 -3.90 -5.40
CA GLY A 27 -11.02 -3.02 -5.89
C GLY A 27 -11.36 -3.33 -7.35
N GLU A 28 -12.20 -2.51 -7.97
CA GLU A 28 -12.51 -2.63 -9.40
C GLU A 28 -11.23 -2.43 -10.23
N LEU A 29 -10.94 -3.31 -11.20
CA LEU A 29 -9.74 -3.16 -12.03
C LEU A 29 -9.88 -1.99 -13.00
N TYR A 30 -8.87 -1.13 -13.03
CA TYR A 30 -8.86 0.05 -13.88
C TYR A 30 -7.88 -0.09 -15.04
N SER A 31 -8.26 0.42 -16.21
CA SER A 31 -7.30 0.67 -17.30
C SER A 31 -6.34 1.79 -16.90
N VAL A 32 -5.24 1.96 -17.64
CA VAL A 32 -4.26 3.02 -17.35
C VAL A 32 -4.90 4.40 -17.43
N GLU A 33 -5.77 4.65 -18.40
CA GLU A 33 -6.49 5.92 -18.57
C GLU A 33 -7.44 6.18 -17.39
N ARG A 34 -8.09 5.12 -16.89
CA ARG A 34 -8.97 5.22 -15.72
C ARG A 34 -8.18 5.44 -14.44
N LEU A 35 -7.00 4.84 -14.30
CA LEU A 35 -6.07 5.10 -13.20
C LEU A 35 -5.63 6.57 -13.19
N GLU A 36 -5.29 7.16 -14.35
CA GLU A 36 -4.92 8.58 -14.44
C GLU A 36 -6.08 9.51 -14.02
N GLN A 37 -7.31 9.22 -14.47
CA GLN A 37 -8.50 9.97 -14.05
C GLN A 37 -8.75 9.84 -12.55
N PHE A 38 -8.62 8.62 -12.03
CA PHE A 38 -8.79 8.33 -10.61
C PHE A 38 -7.74 9.05 -9.76
N ALA A 39 -6.48 9.04 -10.18
CA ALA A 39 -5.39 9.77 -9.54
C ALA A 39 -5.69 11.28 -9.46
N ALA A 40 -6.22 11.86 -10.54
CA ALA A 40 -6.61 13.27 -10.55
C ALA A 40 -7.74 13.55 -9.54
N ILE A 41 -8.70 12.64 -9.37
CA ILE A 41 -9.78 12.78 -8.38
C ILE A 41 -9.21 12.73 -6.96
N LEU A 42 -8.40 11.71 -6.66
CA LEU A 42 -7.73 11.59 -5.35
C LEU A 42 -6.94 12.86 -5.02
N ALA A 43 -6.28 13.47 -6.01
CA ALA A 43 -5.51 14.69 -5.80
C ALA A 43 -6.35 15.90 -5.37
N HIS A 44 -7.63 15.97 -5.76
CA HIS A 44 -8.55 17.00 -5.29
C HIS A 44 -9.09 16.69 -3.89
N GLU A 45 -9.27 15.41 -3.56
CA GLU A 45 -9.83 14.97 -2.27
C GLU A 45 -8.80 14.96 -1.13
N HIS A 46 -7.54 14.66 -1.45
CA HIS A 46 -6.47 14.51 -0.47
C HIS A 46 -6.01 15.86 0.10
N GLN A 47 -6.65 16.25 1.19
CA GLN A 47 -6.19 17.34 2.04
C GLN A 47 -5.14 16.85 3.01
N THR A 48 -3.98 17.50 3.02
CA THR A 48 -2.84 17.11 3.86
C THR A 48 -2.51 18.14 4.94
N VAL A 49 -2.02 17.64 6.07
CA VAL A 49 -1.44 18.43 7.15
C VAL A 49 0.02 18.03 7.31
N ASP A 50 0.89 19.04 7.33
CA ASP A 50 2.30 18.88 7.69
C ASP A 50 2.45 18.84 9.21
N TYR A 51 3.28 17.92 9.70
CA TYR A 51 3.62 17.77 11.12
C TYR A 51 2.42 17.75 12.10
N PRO A 52 1.42 16.88 11.89
CA PRO A 52 0.30 16.82 12.81
C PRO A 52 0.72 16.31 14.20
N LYS A 53 0.07 16.83 15.26
CA LYS A 53 0.32 16.42 16.65
C LYS A 53 0.02 14.94 16.91
N ARG A 54 -0.95 14.38 16.18
CA ARG A 54 -1.35 12.96 16.24
C ARG A 54 -1.41 12.42 14.82
N PHE A 55 -0.89 11.21 14.62
CA PHE A 55 -0.87 10.52 13.33
C PHE A 55 -0.83 9.01 13.55
N GLN A 56 -1.21 8.25 12.53
CA GLN A 56 -1.24 6.80 12.55
C GLN A 56 0.17 6.25 12.30
N LYS A 57 0.54 5.14 12.93
CA LYS A 57 1.87 4.53 12.78
C LYS A 57 1.77 3.27 11.91
N LEU A 58 2.65 3.14 10.91
CA LEU A 58 2.74 1.92 10.11
C LEU A 58 3.60 0.82 10.74
N ARG A 59 4.57 1.19 11.59
CA ARG A 59 5.50 0.21 12.19
C ARG A 59 4.79 -0.93 12.94
N PRO A 60 3.78 -0.70 13.79
CA PRO A 60 3.09 -1.80 14.46
C PRO A 60 2.50 -2.81 13.46
N ARG A 61 1.81 -2.33 12.43
CA ARG A 61 1.23 -3.21 11.39
C ARG A 61 2.30 -3.97 10.61
N LEU A 62 3.45 -3.36 10.33
CA LEU A 62 4.60 -4.03 9.71
C LEU A 62 5.13 -5.17 10.58
N GLU A 63 5.22 -4.96 11.90
CA GLU A 63 5.66 -5.99 12.85
C GLU A 63 4.65 -7.13 12.96
N ASP A 64 3.35 -6.81 12.97
CA ASP A 64 2.28 -7.81 12.98
C ASP A 64 2.32 -8.66 11.70
N ASN A 65 2.47 -8.01 10.53
CA ASN A 65 2.61 -8.70 9.24
C ASN A 65 3.84 -9.61 9.24
N ARG A 66 4.97 -9.13 9.74
CA ARG A 66 6.18 -9.94 9.87
C ARG A 66 5.93 -11.17 10.74
N ALA A 67 5.27 -11.03 11.89
CA ALA A 67 5.00 -12.15 12.78
C ALA A 67 4.14 -13.22 12.08
N VAL A 68 3.11 -12.81 11.34
CA VAL A 68 2.26 -13.72 10.55
C VAL A 68 3.05 -14.43 9.45
N LEU A 69 3.85 -13.68 8.68
CA LEU A 69 4.67 -14.25 7.60
C LEU A 69 5.67 -15.28 8.12
N VAL A 70 6.36 -14.97 9.22
CA VAL A 70 7.32 -15.88 9.87
C VAL A 70 6.61 -17.13 10.40
N ALA A 71 5.46 -16.97 11.04
CA ALA A 71 4.67 -18.11 11.52
C ALA A 71 4.21 -19.02 10.36
N ALA A 72 3.76 -18.43 9.25
CA ALA A 72 3.38 -19.16 8.05
C ALA A 72 4.56 -19.93 7.45
N TYR A 73 5.73 -19.29 7.34
CA TYR A 73 6.96 -19.94 6.87
C TYR A 73 7.33 -21.18 7.70
N TYR A 74 7.33 -21.07 9.03
CA TYR A 74 7.62 -22.22 9.89
C TYR A 74 6.56 -23.33 9.78
N SER A 75 5.29 -22.95 9.70
CA SER A 75 4.19 -23.91 9.50
C SER A 75 4.34 -24.70 8.20
N LEU A 76 4.62 -24.01 7.09
CA LEU A 76 4.84 -24.63 5.78
C LEU A 76 6.10 -25.50 5.75
N THR A 77 7.20 -25.00 6.32
CA THR A 77 8.46 -25.76 6.41
C THR A 77 8.28 -27.06 7.20
N ASN A 78 7.54 -27.02 8.31
CA ASN A 78 7.24 -28.23 9.07
C ASN A 78 6.34 -29.18 8.28
N ALA A 79 5.32 -28.67 7.58
CA ALA A 79 4.47 -29.50 6.73
C ALA A 79 5.26 -30.23 5.63
N ILE A 80 6.19 -29.54 4.96
CA ILE A 80 7.08 -30.14 3.95
C ILE A 80 7.99 -31.20 4.59
N ARG A 81 8.56 -30.93 5.76
CA ARG A 81 9.40 -31.89 6.49
C ARG A 81 8.64 -33.15 6.92
N ASP A 82 7.36 -33.01 7.22
CA ASP A 82 6.45 -34.11 7.57
C ASP A 82 5.91 -34.86 6.34
N ASP A 83 6.44 -34.59 5.13
CA ASP A 83 5.98 -35.15 3.84
C ASP A 83 4.48 -34.90 3.56
N ARG A 84 3.93 -33.82 4.12
CA ARG A 84 2.55 -33.40 3.85
C ARG A 84 2.49 -32.64 2.52
N SER A 85 1.45 -32.94 1.74
CA SER A 85 1.19 -32.21 0.50
C SER A 85 0.94 -30.72 0.77
N VAL A 86 1.74 -29.88 0.14
CA VAL A 86 1.59 -28.43 0.08
C VAL A 86 1.38 -28.01 -1.37
N SER A 87 0.88 -26.79 -1.61
CA SER A 87 0.76 -26.27 -2.97
C SER A 87 2.11 -25.81 -3.51
N GLN A 88 2.27 -25.76 -4.84
CA GLN A 88 3.48 -25.19 -5.47
C GLN A 88 3.75 -23.74 -5.05
N ALA A 89 2.69 -22.95 -4.77
CA ALA A 89 2.83 -21.59 -4.28
C ALA A 89 3.41 -21.55 -2.85
N ALA A 90 3.08 -22.53 -2.01
CA ALA A 90 3.64 -22.65 -0.67
C ALA A 90 5.12 -23.06 -0.69
N GLU A 91 5.50 -24.01 -1.56
CA GLU A 91 6.91 -24.39 -1.78
C GLU A 91 7.72 -23.19 -2.26
N TRP A 92 7.22 -22.49 -3.28
CA TRP A 92 7.86 -21.27 -3.79
C TRP A 92 8.04 -20.23 -2.68
N LEU A 93 7.03 -20.01 -1.83
CA LEU A 93 7.15 -19.06 -0.72
C LEU A 93 8.24 -19.47 0.27
N VAL A 94 8.35 -20.77 0.60
CA VAL A 94 9.38 -21.27 1.52
C VAL A 94 10.77 -21.07 0.92
N ASP A 95 10.98 -21.46 -0.34
CA ASP A 95 12.27 -21.32 -1.03
C ASP A 95 12.72 -19.86 -1.16
N ASN A 96 11.75 -18.95 -1.32
CA ASN A 96 11.99 -17.52 -1.55
C ASN A 96 11.77 -16.65 -0.32
N PHE A 97 11.54 -17.23 0.86
CA PHE A 97 11.20 -16.46 2.07
C PHE A 97 12.29 -15.47 2.49
N HIS A 98 13.55 -15.76 2.15
CA HIS A 98 14.69 -14.88 2.37
C HIS A 98 14.51 -13.49 1.72
N ILE A 99 13.83 -13.40 0.57
CA ILE A 99 13.51 -12.13 -0.12
C ILE A 99 12.53 -11.32 0.74
N VAL A 100 11.50 -11.97 1.28
CA VAL A 100 10.50 -11.34 2.15
C VAL A 100 11.17 -10.79 3.42
N GLU A 101 12.06 -11.58 4.04
CA GLU A 101 12.82 -11.13 5.22
C GLU A 101 13.72 -9.93 4.92
N GLU A 102 14.34 -9.91 3.75
CA GLU A 102 15.13 -8.77 3.28
C GLU A 102 14.27 -7.53 3.09
N GLN A 103 13.12 -7.62 2.41
CA GLN A 103 12.21 -6.49 2.25
C GLN A 103 11.71 -5.94 3.59
N LEU A 104 11.37 -6.82 4.55
CA LEU A 104 10.95 -6.38 5.89
C LEU A 104 12.07 -5.64 6.65
N ARG A 105 13.33 -6.01 6.44
CA ARG A 105 14.49 -5.29 7.01
C ARG A 105 14.69 -3.94 6.31
N GLU A 106 14.71 -3.92 4.99
CA GLU A 106 14.89 -2.71 4.19
C GLU A 106 13.80 -1.66 4.49
N ILE A 107 12.52 -2.06 4.59
CA ILE A 107 11.43 -1.13 4.94
C ILE A 107 11.68 -0.45 6.30
N ARG A 108 12.24 -1.15 7.28
CA ARG A 108 12.53 -0.57 8.60
C ARG A 108 13.68 0.44 8.55
N GLU A 109 14.67 0.19 7.71
CA GLU A 109 15.83 1.05 7.51
C GLU A 109 15.48 2.29 6.67
N ASP A 110 14.70 2.08 5.61
CA ASP A 110 14.29 3.11 4.65
C ASP A 110 13.15 3.99 5.17
N LEU A 111 12.34 3.52 6.13
CA LEU A 111 11.26 4.28 6.76
C LEU A 111 11.51 4.59 8.26
N PRO A 112 12.59 5.31 8.61
CA PRO A 112 12.88 5.65 9.98
C PRO A 112 11.81 6.59 10.54
N SER A 113 11.61 6.57 11.86
CA SER A 113 10.51 7.31 12.51
C SER A 113 10.55 8.83 12.28
N GLY A 114 11.74 9.42 12.08
CA GLY A 114 11.90 10.83 11.74
C GLY A 114 11.35 11.15 10.35
N TYR A 115 11.85 10.43 9.34
CA TYR A 115 11.36 10.55 7.97
C TYR A 115 9.84 10.29 7.88
N TYR A 116 9.35 9.24 8.54
CA TYR A 116 7.91 8.98 8.60
C TYR A 116 7.10 10.16 9.16
N ARG A 117 7.60 10.89 10.16
CA ARG A 117 6.91 12.06 10.74
C ARG A 117 6.85 13.25 9.77
N GLU A 118 7.84 13.39 8.90
CA GLU A 118 7.93 14.48 7.92
C GLU A 118 6.98 14.30 6.73
N LEU A 119 6.56 13.05 6.44
CA LEU A 119 5.62 12.79 5.35
C LEU A 119 4.25 13.44 5.62
N PRO A 120 3.69 14.24 4.70
CA PRO A 120 2.37 14.85 4.84
C PRO A 120 1.28 13.82 5.15
N LYS A 121 0.44 14.11 6.14
CA LYS A 121 -0.64 13.21 6.57
C LYS A 121 -1.97 13.65 6.01
N LEU A 122 -2.83 12.70 5.66
CA LEU A 122 -4.22 13.00 5.28
C LEU A 122 -5.00 13.53 6.50
N ALA A 123 -5.92 14.48 6.28
CA ALA A 123 -6.70 15.11 7.35
C ALA A 123 -8.18 14.69 7.37
N ASN A 124 -8.83 14.63 6.20
CA ASN A 124 -10.28 14.54 6.08
C ASN A 124 -10.73 13.34 5.22
N THR A 125 -10.04 12.21 5.36
CA THR A 125 -10.38 10.93 4.73
C THR A 125 -10.42 9.85 5.80
N VAL A 126 -10.91 8.65 5.48
CA VAL A 126 -10.82 7.53 6.46
C VAL A 126 -9.37 7.11 6.74
N MET A 127 -8.43 7.49 5.86
CA MET A 127 -6.99 7.35 6.08
C MET A 127 -6.39 8.56 6.81
N ALA A 128 -7.20 9.36 7.52
CA ALA A 128 -6.72 10.47 8.31
C ALA A 128 -5.60 10.04 9.27
N GLY A 129 -4.51 10.81 9.26
CA GLY A 129 -3.31 10.53 10.04
C GLY A 129 -2.31 9.56 9.37
N TYR A 130 -2.65 8.89 8.26
CA TYR A 130 -1.68 8.14 7.46
C TYR A 130 -0.96 9.05 6.46
N PRO A 131 0.29 8.70 6.04
CA PRO A 131 0.96 9.39 4.95
C PRO A 131 0.08 9.37 3.69
N ARG A 132 -0.05 10.52 3.02
CA ARG A 132 -0.75 10.60 1.73
C ARG A 132 -0.23 9.60 0.71
N ILE A 133 1.09 9.40 0.66
CA ILE A 133 1.73 8.47 -0.26
C ILE A 133 1.39 7.00 0.03
N TYR A 134 1.17 6.66 1.29
CA TYR A 134 0.71 5.33 1.68
C TYR A 134 -0.71 5.09 1.16
N ALA A 135 -1.60 6.07 1.31
CA ALA A 135 -2.95 6.01 0.74
C ALA A 135 -2.92 5.82 -0.79
N LEU A 136 -2.10 6.60 -1.49
CA LEU A 136 -1.96 6.47 -2.94
C LEU A 136 -1.47 5.08 -3.38
N SER A 137 -0.55 4.49 -2.62
CA SER A 137 -0.01 3.17 -2.92
C SER A 137 -1.07 2.08 -2.72
N ILE A 138 -1.86 2.16 -1.64
CA ILE A 138 -2.98 1.24 -1.39
C ILE A 138 -4.02 1.33 -2.51
N GLU A 139 -4.40 2.54 -2.92
CA GLU A 139 -5.34 2.78 -4.02
C GLU A 139 -4.82 2.21 -5.35
N PHE A 140 -3.53 2.42 -5.63
CA PHE A 140 -2.90 1.84 -6.81
C PHE A 140 -2.94 0.30 -6.78
N ILE A 141 -2.58 -0.32 -5.65
CA ILE A 141 -2.58 -1.78 -5.48
C ILE A 141 -4.00 -2.34 -5.65
N ALA A 142 -5.01 -1.71 -5.04
CA ALA A 142 -6.39 -2.16 -5.08
C ALA A 142 -6.93 -2.23 -6.52
N HIS A 143 -6.59 -1.26 -7.36
CA HIS A 143 -7.11 -1.13 -8.72
C HIS A 143 -6.24 -1.76 -9.81
N THR A 144 -5.10 -2.37 -9.43
CA THR A 144 -4.17 -3.05 -10.34
C THR A 144 -4.03 -4.54 -10.07
N ASP A 145 -4.78 -5.11 -9.13
CA ASP A 145 -4.60 -6.50 -8.67
C ASP A 145 -3.17 -6.78 -8.17
N SER A 146 -2.53 -5.76 -7.59
CA SER A 146 -1.11 -5.79 -7.20
C SER A 146 -0.11 -5.93 -8.38
N ARG A 147 -0.52 -5.68 -9.62
CA ARG A 147 0.39 -5.66 -10.78
C ARG A 147 1.19 -4.35 -10.81
N LEU A 148 2.42 -4.41 -10.30
CA LEU A 148 3.32 -3.26 -10.23
C LEU A 148 4.11 -3.10 -11.53
N ASP A 149 3.59 -2.27 -12.44
CA ASP A 149 4.29 -1.83 -13.66
C ASP A 149 4.78 -0.39 -13.50
N THR A 150 6.06 -0.15 -13.80
CA THR A 150 6.71 1.16 -13.56
C THR A 150 6.12 2.27 -14.42
N GLU A 151 5.76 1.98 -15.68
CA GLU A 151 5.18 2.98 -16.58
C GLU A 151 3.77 3.38 -16.11
N THR A 152 2.95 2.40 -15.76
CA THR A 152 1.60 2.60 -15.21
C THR A 152 1.64 3.39 -13.90
N LEU A 153 2.54 3.03 -12.97
CA LEU A 153 2.74 3.77 -11.73
C LEU A 153 3.20 5.21 -11.99
N THR A 154 4.12 5.40 -12.93
CA THR A 154 4.62 6.73 -13.31
C THR A 154 3.50 7.60 -13.86
N ARG A 155 2.65 7.05 -14.75
CA ARG A 155 1.48 7.75 -15.29
C ARG A 155 0.47 8.12 -14.19
N PHE A 156 0.18 7.19 -13.29
CA PHE A 156 -0.70 7.40 -12.14
C PHE A 156 -0.18 8.55 -11.23
N ILE A 157 1.08 8.48 -10.82
CA ILE A 157 1.71 9.51 -9.97
C ILE A 157 1.82 10.86 -10.68
N ARG A 158 2.11 10.89 -11.99
CA ARG A 158 2.13 12.13 -12.76
C ARG A 158 0.74 12.76 -12.86
N ALA A 159 -0.30 11.96 -13.08
CA ALA A 159 -1.67 12.44 -13.13
C ALA A 159 -2.11 13.04 -11.79
N TYR A 160 -1.77 12.39 -10.67
CA TYR A 160 -1.98 12.91 -9.32
C TYR A 160 -1.30 14.28 -9.11
N GLN A 161 -0.02 14.36 -9.46
CA GLN A 161 0.81 15.56 -9.23
C GLN A 161 0.40 16.79 -10.03
N ARG A 162 -0.40 16.64 -11.09
CA ARG A 162 -0.94 17.79 -11.86
C ARG A 162 -1.82 18.70 -10.99
N THR A 163 -2.49 18.14 -9.99
CA THR A 163 -3.35 18.89 -9.07
C THR A 163 -2.70 19.07 -7.70
N ALA A 164 -2.10 18.01 -7.16
CA ALA A 164 -1.50 18.05 -5.83
C ALA A 164 -0.03 17.59 -5.89
N PRO A 165 0.92 18.53 -6.02
CA PRO A 165 2.34 18.20 -6.06
C PRO A 165 2.77 17.37 -4.85
N LEU A 166 3.56 16.33 -5.11
CA LEU A 166 4.18 15.52 -4.07
C LEU A 166 5.53 16.16 -3.70
N LYS A 167 5.85 16.16 -2.41
CA LYS A 167 7.18 16.56 -1.95
C LYS A 167 8.20 15.50 -2.41
N ILE A 168 9.46 15.91 -2.57
CA ILE A 168 10.53 14.96 -2.91
C ILE A 168 10.55 13.78 -1.93
N GLY A 169 10.40 14.05 -0.63
CA GLY A 169 10.29 13.02 0.41
C GLY A 169 9.10 12.08 0.23
N GLU A 170 7.98 12.51 -0.36
CA GLU A 170 6.89 11.58 -0.68
C GLU A 170 7.23 10.69 -1.87
N LEU A 171 7.93 11.20 -2.89
CA LEU A 171 8.34 10.39 -4.04
C LEU A 171 9.32 9.28 -3.65
N TRP A 172 10.26 9.56 -2.75
CA TRP A 172 11.14 8.53 -2.16
C TRP A 172 10.35 7.45 -1.42
N ALA A 173 9.26 7.85 -0.74
CA ALA A 173 8.44 6.93 0.02
C ALA A 173 7.61 5.97 -0.85
N VAL A 174 7.36 6.29 -2.13
CA VAL A 174 6.57 5.43 -3.04
C VAL A 174 7.12 4.01 -3.10
N ALA A 175 8.42 3.87 -3.34
CA ALA A 175 9.05 2.56 -3.45
C ALA A 175 8.94 1.81 -2.12
N ILE A 176 9.19 2.50 -1.01
CA ILE A 176 9.16 1.91 0.33
C ILE A 176 7.75 1.43 0.70
N THR A 177 6.70 2.17 0.31
CA THR A 177 5.30 1.81 0.58
C THR A 177 4.75 0.71 -0.34
N LEU A 178 5.41 0.43 -1.46
CA LEU A 178 5.02 -0.64 -2.40
C LEU A 178 5.76 -1.97 -2.16
N ARG A 179 6.77 -1.99 -1.28
CA ARG A 179 7.49 -3.21 -0.87
C ARG A 179 6.63 -4.12 0.00
#